data_AF-A0A8S2YZV8-F1
#
_entry.id   AF-A0A8S2YZV8-F1
#
_cell.length_a   1.000
_cell.length_b   1.000
_cell.length_c   1.000
_cell.angle_alpha   90.00
_cell.angle_beta   90.00
_cell.angle_gamma   90.00
#
_symmetry.space_group_name_H-M   'P 1'
#
loop_
_entity.id
_entity.type
_entity.pdbx_description
1 polymer ?
#
loop_
_entity_poly.entity_id
_entity_poly.type
_entity_poly.pdbx_seq_one_letter_code
_entity_poly.pdbx_strand_id
1 'polypeptide(L)'
;FSALAKGCENRQDAEQLLNEMTEFNLKPNQKVLEAMLRNAFYRTNFPLLSLICESHKTYNLAVNKGFLERIEKFLLDTRSKVLAMEHSNVDNEQYRLLSSSYNRFQKFYNKWLSEVPYAKRFDQKISFVYDKPDLKK
;
A
#
# COMPACT_ATOMS: atom_id res chain seq x y z
N PHE A 1 13.08 5.30 -15.98
CA PHE A 1 12.33 5.35 -14.71
C PHE A 1 11.56 4.07 -14.36
N SER A 2 10.66 3.49 -15.17
CA SER A 2 9.96 2.24 -14.76
C SER A 2 10.87 1.02 -14.53
N ALA A 3 12.00 0.92 -15.24
CA ALA A 3 13.01 -0.10 -14.97
C ALA A 3 13.75 0.16 -13.64
N LEU A 4 14.08 1.41 -13.36
CA LEU A 4 14.72 1.85 -12.11
C LEU A 4 13.80 1.64 -10.90
N ALA A 5 12.51 1.90 -11.07
CA ALA A 5 11.49 1.69 -10.04
C ALA A 5 11.39 0.24 -9.55
N LYS A 6 11.79 -0.75 -10.37
CA LYS A 6 11.88 -2.15 -9.95
C LYS A 6 13.02 -2.40 -8.95
N GLY A 7 13.99 -1.49 -8.87
CA GLY A 7 15.11 -1.54 -7.94
C GLY A 7 14.84 -0.83 -6.61
N CYS A 8 13.75 -0.06 -6.47
CA CYS A 8 13.42 0.60 -5.22
C CYS A 8 12.94 -0.42 -4.18
N GLU A 9 13.73 -0.65 -3.14
CA GLU A 9 13.43 -1.68 -2.12
C GLU A 9 12.76 -1.10 -0.89
N ASN A 10 13.05 0.16 -0.60
CA ASN A 10 12.55 0.90 0.54
C ASN A 10 11.94 2.25 0.13
N ARG A 11 11.40 2.97 1.11
CA ARG A 11 10.75 4.26 0.90
C ARG A 11 11.73 5.31 0.39
N GLN A 12 12.94 5.33 0.93
CA GLN A 12 13.99 6.31 0.59
C GLN A 12 14.41 6.18 -0.87
N ASP A 13 14.66 4.96 -1.36
CA ASP A 13 15.02 4.71 -2.76
C ASP A 13 13.90 5.20 -3.71
N ALA A 14 12.64 4.99 -3.31
CA ALA A 14 11.49 5.41 -4.09
C ALA A 14 11.31 6.93 -4.07
N GLU A 15 11.47 7.58 -2.91
CA GLU A 15 11.46 9.04 -2.79
C GLU A 15 12.56 9.69 -3.63
N GLN A 16 13.78 9.14 -3.57
CA GLN A 16 14.88 9.59 -4.40
C GLN A 16 14.53 9.50 -5.89
N LEU A 17 14.02 8.35 -6.36
CA LEU A 17 13.65 8.20 -7.76
C LEU A 17 12.55 9.19 -8.19
N LEU A 18 11.56 9.45 -7.33
CA LEU A 18 10.48 10.41 -7.59
C LEU A 18 10.99 11.86 -7.62
N ASN A 19 11.95 12.20 -6.76
CA ASN A 19 12.62 13.50 -6.77
C ASN A 19 13.45 13.68 -8.04
N GLU A 20 14.27 12.69 -8.42
CA GLU A 20 15.03 12.70 -9.67
C GLU A 20 14.11 12.89 -10.89
N MET A 21 12.97 12.19 -10.94
CA MET A 21 11.99 12.42 -12.01
C MET A 21 11.55 13.88 -12.07
N THR A 22 11.26 14.47 -10.92
CA THR A 22 10.83 15.87 -10.81
C THR A 22 11.93 16.83 -11.25
N GLU A 23 13.19 16.59 -10.90
CA GLU A 23 14.36 17.36 -11.35
C GLU A 23 14.51 17.36 -12.88
N PHE A 24 14.17 16.24 -13.53
CA PHE A 24 14.13 16.14 -15.00
C PHE A 24 12.82 16.64 -15.63
N ASN A 25 11.96 17.33 -14.88
CA ASN A 25 10.61 17.77 -15.31
C ASN A 25 9.70 16.62 -15.79
N LEU A 26 9.91 15.41 -15.26
CA LEU A 26 9.11 14.23 -15.52
C LEU A 26 8.18 13.95 -14.34
N LYS A 27 7.00 13.39 -14.64
CA LYS A 27 6.06 12.90 -13.63
C LYS A 27 6.01 11.38 -13.67
N PRO A 28 5.94 10.69 -12.52
CA PRO A 28 5.68 9.26 -12.51
C PRO A 28 4.34 8.98 -13.18
N ASN A 29 4.28 7.88 -13.91
CA ASN A 29 3.04 7.34 -14.45
C ASN A 29 2.66 6.06 -13.70
N GLN A 30 1.49 5.50 -14.03
CA GLN A 30 0.99 4.29 -13.39
C GLN A 30 2.02 3.15 -13.38
N LYS A 31 2.77 2.95 -14.47
CA LYS A 31 3.75 1.85 -14.59
C LYS A 31 4.94 2.01 -13.64
N VAL A 32 5.36 3.24 -13.35
CA VAL A 32 6.41 3.53 -12.36
C VAL A 32 5.93 3.12 -10.97
N LEU A 33 4.73 3.55 -10.59
CA LEU A 33 4.15 3.24 -9.27
C LEU A 33 3.84 1.74 -9.10
N GLU A 34 3.33 1.09 -10.15
CA GLU A 34 3.10 -0.36 -10.16
C GLU A 34 4.39 -1.18 -10.08
N ALA A 35 5.50 -0.69 -10.63
CA ALA A 35 6.79 -1.36 -10.51
C ALA A 35 7.31 -1.35 -9.06
N MET A 36 7.12 -0.24 -8.33
CA MET A 36 7.46 -0.14 -6.90
C MET A 36 6.54 -1.01 -6.03
N LEU A 37 5.26 -1.09 -6.41
CA LEU A 37 4.24 -1.84 -5.67
C LEU A 37 4.61 -3.30 -5.45
N ARG A 38 5.22 -3.94 -6.46
CA ARG A 38 5.68 -5.33 -6.36
C ARG A 38 6.69 -5.52 -5.24
N ASN A 39 7.64 -4.60 -5.08
CA ASN A 39 8.65 -4.68 -4.03
C ASN A 39 8.04 -4.39 -2.65
N ALA A 40 7.09 -3.45 -2.59
CA ALA A 40 6.33 -3.18 -1.37
C ALA A 40 5.62 -4.44 -0.86
N PHE A 41 4.99 -5.21 -1.75
CA PHE A 41 4.33 -6.47 -1.37
C PHE A 41 5.32 -7.56 -0.99
N TYR A 42 6.35 -7.78 -1.81
CA TYR A 42 7.34 -8.83 -1.57
C TYR A 42 8.02 -8.68 -0.21
N ARG A 43 8.33 -7.44 0.19
CA ARG A 43 9.02 -7.13 1.45
C ARG A 43 8.07 -6.80 2.61
N THR A 44 6.75 -6.85 2.40
CA THR A 44 5.75 -6.37 3.38
C THR A 44 6.08 -4.95 3.88
N ASN A 45 6.52 -4.08 2.96
CA ASN A 45 7.01 -2.74 3.28
C ASN A 45 5.86 -1.71 3.23
N PHE A 46 5.18 -1.54 4.36
CA PHE A 46 4.08 -0.59 4.49
C PHE A 46 4.48 0.88 4.26
N PRO A 47 5.64 1.38 4.74
CA PRO A 47 6.09 2.73 4.42
C PRO A 47 6.21 3.01 2.91
N LEU A 48 6.75 2.06 2.15
CA LEU A 48 6.83 2.15 0.69
C LEU A 48 5.43 2.08 0.06
N LEU A 49 4.57 1.18 0.54
CA LEU A 49 3.19 1.09 0.07
C LEU A 49 2.40 2.39 0.29
N SER A 50 2.58 3.04 1.45
CA SER A 50 1.97 4.34 1.75
C SER A 50 2.46 5.43 0.80
N LEU A 51 3.77 5.49 0.52
CA LEU A 51 4.33 6.44 -0.44
C LEU A 51 3.71 6.27 -1.84
N ILE A 52 3.52 5.03 -2.29
CA ILE A 52 2.92 4.74 -3.60
C ILE A 52 1.46 5.22 -3.65
N CYS A 53 0.70 5.03 -2.56
CA CYS A 53 -0.66 5.54 -2.43
C CYS A 53 -0.68 7.08 -2.42
N GLU A 54 0.17 7.73 -1.62
CA GLU A 54 0.33 9.19 -1.56
C GLU A 54 0.68 9.77 -2.94
N SER A 55 1.55 9.09 -3.69
CA SER A 55 1.96 9.50 -5.03
C SER A 55 0.79 9.58 -6.01
N HIS A 56 -0.23 8.72 -5.91
CA HIS A 56 -1.41 8.85 -6.75
C HIS A 56 -2.14 10.18 -6.51
N LYS A 57 -2.20 10.63 -5.25
CA LYS A 57 -2.78 11.94 -4.90
C LYS A 57 -1.88 13.08 -5.38
N THR A 58 -0.58 13.03 -5.05
CA THR A 58 0.39 14.07 -5.39
C THR A 58 0.48 14.34 -6.89
N TYR A 59 0.48 13.29 -7.70
CA TYR A 59 0.61 13.40 -9.16
C TYR A 59 -0.73 13.36 -9.90
N ASN A 60 -1.86 13.41 -9.18
CA ASN A 60 -3.22 13.33 -9.71
C ASN A 60 -3.44 12.15 -10.67
N LEU A 61 -2.94 10.98 -10.27
CA LEU A 61 -3.06 9.73 -11.03
C LEU A 61 -4.30 8.99 -10.53
N ALA A 62 -5.24 8.77 -11.43
CA ALA A 62 -6.45 8.01 -11.13
C ALA A 62 -6.12 6.54 -10.85
N VAL A 63 -6.60 6.03 -9.73
CA VAL A 63 -6.41 4.63 -9.36
C VAL A 63 -7.32 3.76 -10.22
N ASN A 64 -6.81 2.62 -10.69
CA ASN A 64 -7.58 1.62 -11.43
C ASN A 64 -7.96 0.43 -10.52
N LYS A 65 -9.00 -0.33 -10.93
CA LYS A 65 -9.55 -1.43 -10.14
C LYS A 65 -8.51 -2.50 -9.81
N GLY A 66 -7.71 -2.89 -10.81
CA GLY A 66 -6.67 -3.89 -10.63
C GLY A 66 -5.58 -3.47 -9.64
N PHE A 67 -5.32 -2.17 -9.49
CA PHE A 67 -4.40 -1.66 -8.46
C PHE A 67 -4.97 -1.85 -7.06
N LEU A 68 -6.25 -1.49 -6.84
CA LEU A 68 -6.91 -1.69 -5.54
C LEU A 68 -7.04 -3.17 -5.18
N GLU A 69 -7.51 -3.99 -6.12
CA GLU A 69 -7.66 -5.44 -5.92
C GLU A 69 -6.34 -6.09 -5.48
N ARG A 70 -5.20 -5.61 -6.01
CA ARG A 70 -3.87 -6.08 -5.60
C ARG A 70 -3.49 -5.66 -4.18
N ILE A 71 -3.75 -4.40 -3.80
CA ILE A 71 -3.50 -3.94 -2.42
C ILE A 71 -4.38 -4.71 -1.44
N GLU A 72 -5.65 -4.86 -1.76
CA GLU A 72 -6.63 -5.53 -0.89
C GLU A 72 -6.31 -7.00 -0.71
N LYS A 73 -5.91 -7.70 -1.78
CA LYS A 73 -5.41 -9.07 -1.69
C LYS A 73 -4.19 -9.16 -0.76
N PHE A 74 -3.22 -8.26 -0.93
CA PHE A 74 -2.06 -8.20 -0.04
C PHE A 74 -2.45 -7.94 1.42
N LEU A 75 -3.41 -7.06 1.68
CA LEU A 75 -3.91 -6.79 3.03
C LEU A 75 -4.62 -8.01 3.63
N LEU A 76 -5.43 -8.72 2.84
CA LEU A 76 -6.10 -9.95 3.26
C LEU A 76 -5.06 -11.02 3.65
N ASP A 77 -4.08 -11.27 2.77
CA ASP A 77 -3.01 -12.24 3.02
C ASP A 77 -2.20 -11.87 4.26
N THR A 78 -1.93 -10.57 4.46
CA THR A 78 -1.19 -10.08 5.62
C THR A 78 -2.00 -10.20 6.91
N ARG A 79 -3.32 -9.93 6.87
CA ARG A 79 -4.22 -10.14 8.01
C ARG A 79 -4.23 -11.60 8.44
N SER A 80 -4.31 -12.53 7.49
CA SER A 80 -4.25 -13.97 7.80
C SER A 80 -2.95 -14.34 8.51
N LYS A 81 -1.80 -13.77 8.12
CA LYS A 81 -0.52 -13.97 8.81
C LYS A 81 -0.52 -13.41 10.23
N VAL A 82 -1.06 -12.20 10.42
CA VAL A 82 -1.17 -11.58 11.75
C VAL A 82 -2.02 -12.45 12.68
N LEU A 83 -3.17 -12.92 12.23
CA LEU A 83 -4.06 -13.79 13.02
C LEU A 83 -3.42 -15.16 13.34
N ALA A 84 -2.69 -15.75 12.39
CA ALA A 84 -1.97 -17.00 12.62
C ALA A 84 -0.89 -16.84 13.71
N MET A 85 -0.17 -15.71 13.70
CA MET A 85 0.81 -15.38 14.73
C MET A 85 0.15 -15.13 16.09
N GLU A 86 -0.99 -14.43 16.13
CA GLU A 86 -1.75 -14.18 17.35
C GLU A 86 -2.20 -15.48 18.03
N HIS A 87 -2.78 -16.42 17.26
CA HIS A 87 -3.22 -17.71 17.77
C HIS A 87 -2.09 -18.62 18.26
N SER A 88 -0.85 -18.39 17.81
CA SER A 88 0.30 -19.17 18.24
C SER A 88 0.75 -18.86 19.68
N ASN A 89 0.18 -17.83 20.33
CA ASN A 89 0.57 -17.34 21.66
C ASN A 89 2.07 -17.01 21.80
N VAL A 90 2.78 -16.85 20.69
CA VAL A 90 4.16 -16.41 20.68
C VAL A 90 4.15 -14.89 20.64
N ASP A 91 4.15 -14.24 21.81
CA ASP A 91 4.49 -12.81 21.89
C ASP A 91 5.97 -12.63 21.52
N ASN A 92 6.21 -12.55 20.21
CA ASN A 92 7.51 -12.23 19.66
C ASN A 92 7.49 -10.83 19.03
N GLU A 93 8.67 -10.24 18.99
CA GLU A 93 8.89 -8.92 18.39
C GLU A 93 8.37 -8.84 16.95
N GLN A 94 8.46 -9.93 16.18
CA GLN A 94 7.98 -9.99 14.80
C GLN A 94 6.46 -9.78 14.68
N TYR A 95 5.67 -10.44 15.53
CA TYR A 95 4.22 -10.24 15.61
C TYR A 95 3.89 -8.79 15.94
N ARG A 96 4.53 -8.23 16.98
CA ARG A 96 4.29 -6.83 17.40
C ARG A 96 4.62 -5.84 16.30
N LEU A 97 5.75 -6.01 15.61
CA LEU A 97 6.16 -5.15 14.49
C LEU A 97 5.20 -5.27 13.30
N LEU A 98 4.84 -6.49 12.90
CA LEU A 98 3.93 -6.72 11.78
C LEU A 98 2.52 -6.20 12.08
N SER A 99 1.95 -6.56 13.23
CA SER A 99 0.60 -6.17 13.65
C SER A 99 0.48 -4.66 13.78
N SER A 100 1.44 -3.99 14.43
CA SER A 100 1.42 -2.53 14.57
C SER A 100 1.54 -1.81 13.23
N SER A 101 2.42 -2.30 12.34
CA SER A 101 2.61 -1.71 11.01
C SER A 101 1.39 -1.93 10.11
N TYR A 102 0.81 -3.13 10.13
CA TYR A 102 -0.42 -3.46 9.42
C TYR A 102 -1.58 -2.57 9.89
N ASN A 103 -1.81 -2.47 11.20
CA ASN A 103 -2.88 -1.64 11.76
C ASN A 103 -2.71 -0.16 11.42
N ARG A 104 -1.47 0.36 11.44
CA ARG A 104 -1.15 1.73 11.02
C ARG A 104 -1.48 1.93 9.54
N PHE A 105 -1.06 1.01 8.69
CA PHE A 105 -1.32 1.08 7.26
C PHE A 105 -2.81 0.99 6.94
N GLN A 106 -3.57 0.10 7.60
CA GLN A 106 -5.01 -0.05 7.37
C GLN A 106 -5.77 1.26 7.68
N LYS A 107 -5.40 1.97 8.76
CA LYS A 107 -5.96 3.29 9.07
C LYS A 107 -5.64 4.31 7.98
N PHE A 108 -4.39 4.34 7.53
CA PHE A 108 -3.96 5.20 6.42
C PHE A 108 -4.73 4.87 5.12
N TYR A 109 -4.83 3.59 4.76
CA TYR A 109 -5.45 3.12 3.52
C TYR A 109 -6.94 3.47 3.47
N ASN A 110 -7.67 3.25 4.56
CA ASN A 110 -9.09 3.60 4.65
C ASN A 110 -9.31 5.11 4.48
N LYS A 111 -8.44 5.93 5.07
CA LYS A 111 -8.48 7.39 4.85
C LYS A 111 -8.17 7.73 3.39
N TRP A 112 -7.10 7.17 2.85
CA TRP A 112 -6.68 7.42 1.47
C TRP A 112 -7.75 7.04 0.43
N LEU A 113 -8.46 5.92 0.62
CA LEU A 113 -9.59 5.51 -0.24
C LEU A 113 -10.69 6.56 -0.33
N SER A 114 -10.92 7.34 0.74
CA SER A 114 -11.91 8.41 0.72
C SER A 114 -11.46 9.67 -0.04
N GLU A 115 -10.16 9.81 -0.30
CA GLU A 115 -9.55 11.01 -0.87
C GLU A 115 -9.05 10.83 -2.30
N VAL A 116 -8.86 9.60 -2.76
CA VAL A 116 -8.17 9.31 -4.03
C VAL A 116 -9.11 9.39 -5.24
N PRO A 117 -8.68 9.98 -6.38
CA PRO A 117 -9.45 9.92 -7.62
C PRO A 117 -9.47 8.50 -8.20
N TYR A 118 -10.67 8.04 -8.57
CA TYR A 118 -10.90 6.76 -9.23
C TYR A 118 -10.96 6.94 -10.75
N ALA A 119 -10.44 5.96 -11.51
CA ALA A 119 -10.57 5.96 -12.96
C ALA A 119 -12.06 5.84 -13.37
N LYS A 120 -12.50 6.58 -14.39
CA LYS A 120 -13.92 6.67 -14.84
C LYS A 120 -14.65 5.35 -15.14
N ARG A 121 -13.93 4.23 -15.29
CA ARG A 121 -14.50 2.87 -15.47
C ARG A 121 -14.63 2.09 -14.14
N PHE A 122 -14.69 2.77 -13.00
CA PHE A 122 -14.98 2.17 -11.71
C PHE A 122 -16.50 2.02 -11.54
N ASP A 123 -17.04 0.84 -11.82
CA ASP A 123 -18.39 0.51 -11.36
C ASP A 123 -18.38 0.38 -9.84
N GLN A 124 -18.98 1.36 -9.16
CA GLN A 124 -19.17 1.38 -7.72
C GLN A 124 -20.12 0.26 -7.27
N LYS A 125 -19.58 -0.94 -7.07
CA LYS A 125 -20.10 -1.91 -6.12
C LYS A 125 -18.94 -2.61 -5.44
N ILE A 126 -18.34 -1.96 -4.45
CA ILE A 126 -17.51 -2.68 -3.49
C ILE A 126 -18.03 -2.36 -2.09
N SER A 127 -18.73 -3.32 -1.49
CA SER A 127 -19.03 -3.30 -0.05
C SER A 127 -17.80 -3.82 0.67
N PHE A 128 -17.03 -2.92 1.27
CA PHE A 128 -15.91 -3.29 2.12
C PHE A 128 -16.39 -3.47 3.56
N VAL A 129 -16.63 -4.72 3.95
CA VAL A 129 -16.79 -5.09 5.36
C VAL A 129 -15.39 -5.40 5.89
N TYR A 130 -14.72 -4.38 6.45
CA TYR A 130 -13.70 -4.66 7.44
C TYR A 130 -14.42 -4.72 8.77
N ASP A 131 -14.62 -5.95 9.29
CA ASP A 131 -15.05 -6.15 10.67
C ASP A 131 -14.23 -5.23 11.56
N LYS A 132 -14.94 -4.35 12.27
CA LYS A 132 -14.38 -3.59 13.38
C LYS A 132 -13.62 -4.59 14.24
N PRO A 133 -12.38 -4.29 14.67
CA PRO A 133 -11.76 -5.12 15.69
C PRO A 133 -12.72 -5.12 16.88
N ASP A 134 -13.20 -6.30 17.26
CA ASP A 134 -13.94 -6.50 18.48
C ASP A 134 -13.07 -6.00 19.62
N LEU A 135 -13.29 -4.74 20.00
CA LEU A 135 -12.92 -4.22 21.29
C LEU A 135 -13.78 -4.99 22.29
N LYS A 136 -13.31 -6.18 22.67
CA LYS A 136 -13.77 -6.87 23.86
C LYS A 136 -13.53 -5.90 25.02
N LYS A 137 -14.64 -5.38 25.56
CA LYS A 137 -14.73 -4.62 26.80
C LYS A 137 -14.30 -5.46 27.98
#